data_AF-A0A2R6P1P2-F1
#
_entry.id   AF-A0A2R6P1P2-F1
#
_cell.length_a   1.000
_cell.length_b   1.000
_cell.length_c   1.000
_cell.angle_alpha   90.00
_cell.angle_beta   90.00
_cell.angle_gamma   90.00
#
_symmetry.space_group_name_H-M   'P 1'
#
loop_
_entity.id
_entity.type
_entity.pdbx_description
1 polymer ?
#
loop_
_entity_poly.entity_id
_entity_poly.type
_entity_poly.pdbx_seq_one_letter_code
_entity_poly.pdbx_strand_id
1 'polypeptide(L)' 'MASTISLDEEVRLYTTNPEREKYGLLATLFGIIVALDYLERAYVRDSVTAAEYVTSRCSA' A
#
# COMPACT_ATOMS: atom_id res chain seq x y z
N MET A 1 -6.96 -2.51 -30.19
CA MET A 1 -7.45 -1.55 -29.17
C MET A 1 -6.34 -0.55 -28.93
N ALA A 2 -6.33 0.58 -29.63
CA ALA A 2 -5.40 1.65 -29.33
C ALA A 2 -5.89 2.33 -28.05
N SER A 3 -5.07 2.30 -27.01
CA SER A 3 -5.30 3.03 -25.78
C SER A 3 -5.49 4.52 -26.11
N THR A 4 -6.65 5.09 -25.80
CA THR A 4 -6.97 6.52 -25.92
C THR A 4 -6.28 7.36 -24.84
N ILE A 5 -5.03 7.01 -24.53
CA ILE A 5 -4.20 7.70 -23.57
C ILE A 5 -3.43 8.74 -24.38
N SER A 6 -3.82 10.01 -24.23
CA SER A 6 -3.09 11.12 -24.81
C SER A 6 -1.69 11.18 -24.17
N LEU A 7 -0.64 10.99 -24.97
CA LEU A 7 0.76 11.03 -24.51
C LEU A 7 1.30 12.46 -24.38
N ASP A 8 0.57 13.43 -24.93
CA ASP A 8 0.96 14.84 -24.98
C ASP A 8 0.51 15.62 -23.72
N GLU A 9 -0.20 14.98 -22.78
CA GLU A 9 -0.72 15.62 -21.56
C GLU A 9 -0.39 14.84 -20.28
N GLU A 10 -0.11 15.57 -19.20
CA GLU A 10 0.10 14.99 -17.88
C GLU A 10 -1.25 14.64 -17.23
N VAL A 11 -1.43 13.35 -16.92
CA VAL A 11 -2.66 12.86 -16.28
C VAL A 11 -2.59 13.08 -14.77
N ARG A 12 -3.65 13.69 -14.21
CA ARG A 12 -3.79 13.88 -12.77
C ARG A 12 -4.43 12.68 -12.11
N LEU A 13 -3.93 12.30 -10.93
CA LEU A 13 -4.44 11.15 -10.16
C LEU A 13 -5.90 11.35 -9.69
N TYR A 14 -6.28 12.59 -9.36
CA TYR A 14 -7.64 12.96 -8.97
C TYR A 14 -7.98 14.33 -9.55
N THR A 15 -9.27 14.57 -9.79
CA THR A 15 -9.77 15.87 -10.23
C THR A 15 -10.70 16.51 -9.21
N THR A 16 -11.32 15.70 -8.34
CA THR A 16 -12.25 16.15 -7.31
C THR A 16 -11.76 15.86 -5.89
N ASN A 17 -12.27 16.63 -4.90
CA ASN A 17 -12.00 16.40 -3.48
C ASN A 17 -12.33 14.97 -2.98
N PRO A 18 -13.51 14.37 -3.30
CA PRO A 18 -13.83 13.01 -2.85
C PRO A 18 -12.92 11.95 -3.49
N GLU A 19 -12.49 12.14 -4.73
CA GLU A 19 -11.52 11.23 -5.37
C GLU A 19 -10.17 11.26 -4.66
N ARG A 20 -9.69 12.44 -4.25
CA ARG A 20 -8.44 12.57 -3.49
C ARG A 20 -8.51 11.76 -2.19
N GLU A 21 -9.60 11.89 -1.45
CA GLU A 21 -9.78 11.16 -0.20
C GLU A 21 -9.83 9.65 -0.43
N LYS A 22 -10.57 9.19 -1.46
CA LYS A 22 -10.61 7.79 -1.87
C LYS A 22 -9.22 7.25 -2.18
N TYR A 23 -8.41 7.95 -2.99
CA TYR A 23 -7.06 7.50 -3.30
C TYR A 23 -6.13 7.55 -2.09
N GLY A 24 -6.29 8.50 -1.16
CA GLY A 24 -5.56 8.52 0.10
C GLY A 24 -5.85 7.31 0.99
N LEU A 25 -7.12 6.92 1.11
CA LEU A 25 -7.53 5.72 1.84
C LEU A 25 -7.00 4.44 1.18
N LEU A 26 -7.07 4.35 -0.16
CA LEU A 26 -6.54 3.23 -0.91
C LEU A 26 -5.01 3.12 -0.80
N ALA A 27 -4.30 4.25 -0.84
CA ALA A 27 -2.85 4.27 -0.66
C ALA A 27 -2.44 3.80 0.74
N THR A 28 -3.19 4.22 1.76
CA THR A 28 -2.98 3.78 3.15
C THR A 28 -3.20 2.27 3.29
N LEU A 29 -4.30 1.76 2.74
CA LEU A 29 -4.61 0.33 2.75
C LEU A 29 -3.53 -0.49 2.02
N PHE A 30 -3.08 -0.02 0.85
CA PHE A 30 -2.01 -0.66 0.10
C PHE A 30 -0.70 -0.70 0.89
N GLY A 31 -0.33 0.41 1.54
CA GLY A 31 0.86 0.47 2.40
C GLY A 31 0.83 -0.55 3.53
N ILE A 32 -0.33 -0.70 4.19
CA ILE A 32 -0.51 -1.70 5.26
C ILE A 32 -0.34 -3.13 4.71
N ILE A 33 -0.99 -3.44 3.58
CA ILE A 33 -0.93 -4.78 2.97
C ILE A 33 0.51 -5.14 2.59
N VAL A 34 1.24 -4.22 1.96
CA VAL A 34 2.62 -4.44 1.53
C VAL A 34 3.55 -4.61 2.73
N ALA A 35 3.38 -3.78 3.77
CA ALA A 35 4.16 -3.93 5.00
C ALA A 35 3.93 -5.30 5.67
N LEU A 36 2.69 -5.80 5.68
CA LEU A 36 2.36 -7.12 6.21
C LEU A 36 2.97 -8.26 5.39
N ASP A 37 2.91 -8.22 4.06
CA ASP A 37 3.54 -9.25 3.20
C ASP A 37 5.06 -9.32 3.43
N TYR A 38 5.72 -8.16 3.55
CA TYR A 38 7.15 -8.14 3.87
C TYR A 38 7.45 -8.69 5.27
N LEU A 39 6.61 -8.38 6.25
CA LEU A 39 6.76 -8.89 7.61
C LEU A 39 6.58 -10.41 7.68
N GLU A 40 5.56 -10.96 7.01
CA GLU A 40 5.31 -12.41 6.94
C GLU A 40 6.48 -13.13 6.26
N ARG A 41 6.99 -12.57 5.15
CA ARG A 41 8.16 -13.13 4.45
C ARG A 41 9.46 -13.03 5.25
N ALA A 42 9.60 -12.03 6.11
CA ALA A 42 10.75 -11.89 7.00
C ALA A 42 10.69 -12.93 8.14
N TYR A 43 9.48 -13.18 8.66
CA TYR A 43 9.24 -14.21 9.68
C TYR A 43 9.52 -15.62 9.15
N VAL A 44 9.04 -15.96 7.94
CA VAL A 44 9.31 -17.27 7.30
C VAL A 44 10.81 -17.52 7.07
N ARG A 45 11.61 -16.44 6.97
CA ARG A 45 13.07 -16.50 6.79
C ARG A 45 13.84 -16.41 8.11
N ASP A 46 13.15 -16.58 9.26
CA ASP A 46 13.71 -16.46 10.61
C ASP A 46 14.47 -15.14 10.85
N SER A 47 14.18 -14.11 10.05
CA SER A 47 14.86 -12.81 10.12
C SER A 47 14.28 -11.91 11.20
N VAL A 48 13.13 -12.29 11.77
CA VAL A 48 12.43 -11.59 12.85
C VAL A 48 12.02 -12.62 13.88
N THR A 49 12.29 -12.34 15.16
CA THR A 49 11.93 -13.27 16.25
C THR A 49 10.43 -13.26 16.53
N ALA A 50 9.89 -14.35 17.07
CA ALA A 50 8.45 -14.44 17.38
C ALA A 50 7.97 -13.34 18.34
N ALA A 51 8.84 -12.84 19.23
CA ALA A 51 8.52 -11.74 20.14
C ALA A 51 8.32 -10.41 19.38
N GLU A 52 9.21 -10.08 18.45
CA GLU A 52 9.13 -8.86 17.62
C GLU A 52 7.96 -8.89 16.64
N TYR A 53 7.65 -10.08 16.10
CA TYR A 53 6.47 -10.28 15.25
C TYR A 53 5.15 -10.02 16.01
N VAL A 54 5.06 -10.43 17.28
CA VAL A 54 3.85 -10.23 18.10
C VAL A 54 3.68 -8.75 18.50
N THR A 55 4.77 -8.07 18.88
CA THR A 55 4.72 -6.64 19.23
C THR A 55 4.35 -5.75 18.04
N SER A 56 4.78 -6.09 16.83
CA SER A 56 4.45 -5.33 15.62
C SER A 56 3.03 -5.57 15.10
N ARG A 57 2.43 -6.75 15.38
CA ARG A 57 1.06 -7.09 14.95
C ARG A 57 -0.02 -6.65 15.95
N CYS A 58 0.29 -6.58 17.24
CA CYS A 58 -0.61 -6.11 18.28
C CYS A 58 -0.18 -4.73 18.79
N SER A 59 -0.60 -3.66 18.10
CA SER A 59 -0.82 -2.39 18.77
C SER A 59 -2.00 -2.59 19.74
N ALA A 60 -1.76 -2.40 21.03
CA ALA A 60 -2.82 -2.26 22.03
C ALA A 60 -3.81 -1.15 21.66
#